data_AF-A0A2N9NYC6-F1
#
_entry.id   AF-A0A2N9NYC6-F1
#
_cell.length_a   1.000
_cell.length_b   1.000
_cell.length_c   1.000
_cell.angle_alpha   90.00
_cell.angle_beta   90.00
_cell.angle_gamma   90.00
#
_symmetry.space_group_name_H-M   'P 1'
#
loop_
_entity.id
_entity.type
_entity.pdbx_description
1 polymer ?
#
loop_
_entity_poly.entity_id
_entity_poly.type
_entity_poly.pdbx_seq_one_letter_code
_entity_poly.pdbx_strand_id
1 'polypeptide(L)'
;MSIPRRDELPEDFDELKRVVVELPRLADDSAASCPAPMTEILEYLSYEAPGGEHSGSAEVIEFQLEFVRTALVEQTRYWIWRFTDADSCESYVTVGIDGSGQQMMSYDETFGLSPEQRILAEYYDFV
;
A
#
# COMPACT_ATOMS: atom_id res chain seq x y z
N MET A 1 19.73 5.63 5.94
CA MET A 1 19.21 4.69 6.96
C MET A 1 19.16 3.31 6.33
N SER A 2 19.38 2.24 7.11
CA SER A 2 19.20 0.87 6.64
C SER A 2 17.75 0.43 6.87
N ILE A 3 17.19 -0.29 5.91
CA ILE A 3 15.89 -0.96 6.07
C ILE A 3 16.06 -2.05 7.15
N PRO A 4 15.19 -2.12 8.18
CA PRO A 4 15.25 -3.18 9.19
C PRO A 4 15.12 -4.55 8.54
N ARG A 5 15.86 -5.55 9.02
CA ARG A 5 15.76 -6.91 8.49
C ARG A 5 14.49 -7.59 8.98
N ARG A 6 14.03 -8.62 8.26
CA ARG A 6 12.83 -9.37 8.62
C ARG A 6 12.87 -9.97 10.03
N ASP A 7 14.03 -10.46 10.45
CA ASP A 7 14.26 -11.07 11.77
C ASP A 7 14.35 -10.03 12.91
N GLU A 8 14.37 -8.74 12.57
CA GLU A 8 14.34 -7.61 13.52
C GLU A 8 12.92 -7.02 13.66
N LEU A 9 11.97 -7.44 12.83
CA LEU A 9 10.58 -6.97 12.85
C LEU A 9 9.69 -7.95 13.62
N PRO A 10 8.76 -7.43 14.46
CA PRO A 10 7.77 -8.27 15.12
C PRO A 10 6.84 -8.88 14.08
N GLU A 11 6.26 -10.05 14.38
CA GLU A 11 5.31 -10.72 13.47
C GLU A 11 3.87 -10.20 13.63
N ASP A 12 3.59 -9.48 14.71
CA ASP A 12 2.27 -8.98 15.07
C ASP A 12 2.10 -7.50 14.69
N PHE A 13 0.92 -7.14 14.15
CA PHE A 13 0.66 -5.76 13.72
C PHE A 13 0.61 -4.76 14.88
N ASP A 14 0.14 -5.12 16.07
CA ASP A 14 0.14 -4.21 17.22
C ASP A 14 1.56 -3.91 17.72
N GLU A 15 2.46 -4.88 17.60
CA GLU A 15 3.88 -4.66 17.84
C GLU A 15 4.54 -3.86 16.70
N LEU A 16 4.18 -4.12 15.45
CA LEU A 16 4.73 -3.42 14.28
C LEU A 16 4.42 -1.91 14.33
N LYS A 17 3.25 -1.52 14.85
CA LYS A 17 2.89 -0.10 15.09
C LYS A 17 3.91 0.66 15.93
N ARG A 18 4.69 -0.04 16.78
CA ARG A 18 5.71 0.56 17.65
C ARG A 18 7.05 0.73 16.97
N VAL A 19 7.25 0.11 15.81
CA VAL A 19 8.49 0.24 15.03
C VAL A 19 8.51 1.60 14.35
N VAL A 20 9.46 2.44 14.73
CA VAL A 20 9.71 3.72 14.04
C VAL A 20 10.62 3.44 12.86
N VAL A 21 10.07 3.51 11.65
CA VAL A 21 10.81 3.36 10.41
C VAL A 21 10.60 4.60 9.54
N GLU A 22 11.67 5.05 8.89
CA GLU A 22 11.61 6.07 7.86
C GLU A 22 12.19 5.49 6.57
N LEU A 23 11.31 5.09 5.65
CA LEU A 23 11.73 4.55 4.36
C LEU A 23 12.19 5.67 3.43
N PRO A 24 13.29 5.51 2.67
CA PRO A 24 13.67 6.46 1.62
C PRO A 24 12.52 6.68 0.63
N ARG A 25 12.32 7.91 0.17
CA ARG A 25 11.37 8.24 -0.92
C ARG A 25 12.06 8.09 -2.28
N LEU A 26 11.26 7.97 -3.34
CA LEU A 26 11.77 8.12 -4.70
C LEU A 26 12.12 9.58 -4.98
N ALA A 27 12.92 9.82 -6.02
CA ALA A 27 13.29 11.19 -6.41
C ALA A 27 12.07 12.01 -6.87
N ASP A 28 11.11 11.36 -7.52
CA ASP A 28 9.81 11.93 -7.89
C ASP A 28 8.73 11.33 -7.00
N ASP A 29 8.48 12.02 -5.88
CA ASP A 29 7.52 11.61 -4.85
C ASP A 29 6.11 12.12 -5.16
N SER A 30 5.50 11.54 -6.20
CA SER A 30 4.19 11.94 -6.68
C SER A 30 3.39 10.75 -7.21
N ALA A 31 2.06 10.87 -7.23
CA ALA A 31 1.20 9.88 -7.88
C ALA A 31 1.50 9.75 -9.38
N ALA A 32 1.89 10.86 -10.02
CA ALA A 32 2.16 10.92 -11.45
C ALA A 32 3.41 10.13 -11.87
N SER A 33 4.31 9.83 -10.92
CA SER A 33 5.50 9.00 -11.17
C SER A 33 5.21 7.50 -11.11
N CYS A 34 4.00 7.10 -10.70
CA CYS A 34 3.57 5.71 -10.69
C CYS A 34 3.43 5.19 -12.13
N PRO A 35 4.09 4.06 -12.47
CA PRO A 35 3.97 3.49 -13.81
C PRO A 35 2.61 2.84 -14.06
N ALA A 36 1.90 2.42 -13.01
CA ALA A 36 0.52 1.94 -13.12
C ALA A 36 -0.43 3.13 -13.31
N PRO A 37 -1.26 3.16 -14.37
CA PRO A 37 -2.24 4.20 -14.57
C PRO A 37 -3.33 4.14 -13.49
N MET A 38 -3.87 5.30 -13.11
CA MET A 38 -4.93 5.38 -12.09
C MET A 38 -6.15 4.49 -12.41
N THR A 39 -6.47 4.31 -13.70
CA THR A 39 -7.56 3.43 -14.13
C THR A 39 -7.33 1.97 -13.76
N GLU A 40 -6.08 1.49 -13.81
CA GLU A 40 -5.73 0.12 -13.42
C GLU A 40 -5.81 -0.07 -11.90
N ILE A 41 -5.42 0.96 -11.13
CA ILE A 41 -5.56 0.95 -9.67
C ILE A 41 -7.04 0.88 -9.27
N LEU A 42 -7.88 1.71 -9.89
CA LEU A 42 -9.33 1.70 -9.65
C LEU A 42 -9.99 0.40 -10.12
N GLU A 43 -9.55 -0.16 -11.25
CA GLU A 43 -10.02 -1.46 -11.73
C GLU A 43 -9.68 -2.56 -10.72
N TYR A 44 -8.45 -2.62 -10.23
CA TYR A 44 -8.07 -3.57 -9.17
C TYR A 44 -8.96 -3.44 -7.93
N LEU A 45 -9.16 -2.21 -7.42
CA LEU A 45 -10.03 -1.96 -6.27
C LEU A 45 -11.49 -2.34 -6.52
N SER A 46 -11.96 -2.25 -7.78
CA SER A 46 -13.31 -2.66 -8.13
C SER A 46 -13.55 -4.15 -7.87
N TYR A 47 -12.52 -4.99 -7.95
CA TYR A 47 -12.59 -6.42 -7.64
C TYR A 47 -12.29 -6.74 -6.18
N GLU A 48 -11.30 -6.08 -5.58
CA GLU A 48 -10.72 -6.53 -4.31
C GLU A 48 -11.29 -5.81 -3.07
N ALA A 49 -11.70 -4.54 -3.19
CA ALA A 49 -12.07 -3.73 -2.03
C ALA A 49 -13.59 -3.67 -1.80
N PRO A 50 -14.05 -3.64 -0.53
CA PRO A 50 -15.45 -3.33 -0.22
C PRO A 50 -15.89 -2.02 -0.88
N GLY A 51 -17.04 -2.06 -1.56
CA GLY A 51 -17.52 -0.94 -2.37
C GLY A 51 -17.10 -0.97 -3.84
N GLY A 52 -16.25 -1.91 -4.24
CA GLY A 52 -15.88 -2.12 -5.64
C GLY A 52 -17.03 -2.71 -6.46
N GLU A 53 -17.17 -2.32 -7.73
CA GLU A 53 -18.25 -2.76 -8.64
C GLU A 53 -18.34 -4.29 -8.78
N HIS A 54 -17.23 -4.99 -8.63
CA HIS A 54 -17.11 -6.44 -8.80
C HIS A 54 -16.83 -7.19 -7.48
N SER A 55 -16.73 -6.47 -6.35
CA SER A 55 -16.42 -7.03 -5.03
C SER A 55 -17.56 -7.87 -4.40
N GLY A 56 -18.77 -7.77 -4.94
CA GLY A 56 -19.97 -8.38 -4.35
C GLY A 56 -20.54 -7.63 -3.14
N SER A 57 -20.06 -6.40 -2.90
CA SER A 57 -20.55 -5.52 -1.83
C SER A 57 -22.01 -5.11 -2.00
N ALA A 58 -22.68 -4.78 -0.89
CA ALA A 58 -24.08 -4.34 -0.90
C ALA A 58 -24.25 -2.93 -1.53
N GLU A 59 -23.21 -2.10 -1.44
CA GLU A 59 -23.12 -0.76 -2.01
C GLU A 59 -21.89 -0.68 -2.91
N VAL A 60 -21.99 0.09 -3.99
CA VAL A 60 -20.87 0.42 -4.88
C VAL A 60 -20.55 1.89 -4.70
N ILE A 61 -19.29 2.22 -4.42
CA ILE A 61 -18.83 3.59 -4.17
C ILE A 61 -17.79 4.01 -5.21
N GLU A 62 -17.59 5.32 -5.32
CA GLU A 62 -16.44 5.87 -6.04
C GLU A 62 -15.26 6.06 -5.08
N PHE A 63 -14.19 5.29 -5.25
CA PHE A 63 -13.01 5.38 -4.40
C PHE A 63 -12.32 6.75 -4.56
N GLN A 64 -12.27 7.51 -3.46
CA GLN A 64 -11.55 8.78 -3.39
C GLN A 64 -10.13 8.52 -2.89
N LEU A 65 -9.20 8.26 -3.82
CA LEU A 65 -7.80 7.97 -3.49
C LEU A 65 -7.01 9.26 -3.22
N GLU A 66 -6.35 9.32 -2.07
CA GLU A 66 -5.38 10.36 -1.74
C GLU A 66 -3.96 9.78 -1.75
N PHE A 67 -3.10 10.34 -2.60
CA PHE A 67 -1.71 9.93 -2.65
C PHE A 67 -0.97 10.33 -1.37
N VAL A 68 -0.25 9.38 -0.77
CA VAL A 68 0.45 9.61 0.50
C VAL A 68 1.95 9.80 0.28
N ARG A 69 2.61 8.84 -0.36
CA ARG A 69 4.05 8.87 -0.61
C ARG A 69 4.51 7.77 -1.57
N THR A 70 5.74 7.91 -2.01
CA THR A 70 6.55 6.83 -2.59
C THR A 70 7.53 6.25 -1.57
N ALA A 71 8.02 5.04 -1.78
CA ALA A 71 9.14 4.49 -1.02
C ALA A 71 10.10 3.67 -1.89
N LEU A 72 11.35 3.55 -1.46
CA LEU A 72 12.34 2.63 -2.00
C LEU A 72 12.77 1.66 -0.89
N VAL A 73 12.47 0.39 -1.08
CA VAL A 73 12.89 -0.70 -0.19
C VAL A 73 13.80 -1.63 -1.00
N GLU A 74 15.10 -1.54 -0.74
CA GLU A 74 16.15 -2.20 -1.54
C GLU A 74 16.03 -1.81 -3.03
N GLN A 75 15.53 -2.71 -3.88
CA GLN A 75 15.31 -2.47 -5.31
C GLN A 75 13.84 -2.30 -5.67
N THR A 76 12.93 -2.43 -4.71
CA THR A 76 11.50 -2.33 -4.93
C THR A 76 11.03 -0.90 -4.68
N ARG A 77 10.36 -0.34 -5.70
CA ARG A 77 9.78 1.00 -5.67
C ARG A 77 8.30 0.87 -5.34
N TYR A 78 7.83 1.66 -4.40
CA TYR A 78 6.44 1.65 -3.94
C TYR A 78 5.78 3.01 -4.14
N TRP A 79 4.49 2.97 -4.42
CA TRP A 79 3.56 4.09 -4.37
C TRP A 79 2.39 3.68 -3.50
N ILE A 80 1.94 4.55 -2.60
CA ILE A 80 0.85 4.25 -1.67
C ILE A 80 -0.17 5.39 -1.65
N TRP A 81 -1.44 5.00 -1.72
CA TRP A 81 -2.60 5.88 -1.57
C TRP A 81 -3.42 5.42 -0.39
N ARG A 82 -4.08 6.37 0.28
CA ARG A 82 -5.09 6.13 1.31
C ARG A 82 -6.48 6.40 0.77
N PHE A 83 -7.46 5.68 1.29
CA PHE A 83 -8.87 5.94 1.01
C PHE A 83 -9.76 5.34 2.11
N THR A 84 -11.06 5.58 1.99
CA THR A 84 -12.08 4.96 2.83
C THR A 84 -12.96 4.07 1.95
N ASP A 85 -13.13 2.81 2.36
CA ASP A 85 -13.96 1.83 1.65
C ASP A 85 -15.45 1.94 2.04
N ALA A 86 -16.29 1.05 1.49
CA ALA A 86 -17.74 1.07 1.78
C ALA A 86 -18.10 0.70 3.22
N ASP A 87 -17.22 -0.02 3.93
CA ASP A 87 -17.41 -0.39 5.33
C ASP A 87 -16.92 0.72 6.28
N SER A 88 -16.54 1.88 5.72
CA SER A 88 -15.96 3.03 6.43
C SER A 88 -14.62 2.73 7.09
N CYS A 89 -13.89 1.72 6.60
CA CYS A 89 -12.53 1.42 7.03
C CYS A 89 -11.53 2.33 6.29
N GLU A 90 -10.53 2.82 7.03
CA GLU A 90 -9.37 3.47 6.42
C GLU A 90 -8.45 2.38 5.86
N SER A 91 -8.11 2.51 4.59
CA SER A 91 -7.38 1.48 3.87
C SER A 91 -6.29 2.08 2.98
N TYR A 92 -5.32 1.23 2.64
CA TYR A 92 -4.26 1.56 1.70
C TYR A 92 -4.40 0.72 0.44
N VAL A 93 -4.06 1.33 -0.70
CA VAL A 93 -3.68 0.61 -1.92
C VAL A 93 -2.23 0.93 -2.23
N THR A 94 -1.47 -0.10 -2.57
CA THR A 94 -0.06 0.00 -2.91
C THR A 94 0.21 -0.53 -4.30
N VAL A 95 1.12 0.13 -5.00
CA VAL A 95 1.73 -0.38 -6.23
C VAL A 95 3.21 -0.56 -5.95
N GLY A 96 3.72 -1.77 -6.15
CA GLY A 96 5.12 -2.13 -6.06
C GLY A 96 5.71 -2.45 -7.43
N ILE A 97 6.94 -2.01 -7.71
CA ILE A 97 7.71 -2.45 -8.88
C ILE A 97 9.06 -2.96 -8.37
N ASP A 98 9.30 -4.26 -8.50
CA ASP A 98 10.53 -4.89 -8.04
C ASP A 98 11.75 -4.58 -8.94
N GLY A 99 12.92 -5.08 -8.56
CA GLY A 99 14.17 -4.89 -9.32
C GLY A 99 14.18 -5.54 -10.71
N SER A 100 13.26 -6.47 -11.00
CA SER A 100 13.07 -7.08 -12.32
C SER A 100 12.11 -6.27 -13.21
N GLY A 101 11.39 -5.31 -12.63
CA GLY A 101 10.35 -4.54 -13.29
C GLY A 101 8.96 -5.18 -13.19
N GLN A 102 8.80 -6.25 -12.40
CA GLN A 102 7.50 -6.86 -12.16
C GLN A 102 6.66 -5.93 -11.27
N GLN A 103 5.42 -5.70 -11.70
CA GLN A 103 4.44 -4.95 -10.95
C GLN A 103 3.65 -5.85 -10.00
N MET A 104 3.41 -5.32 -8.80
CA MET A 104 2.56 -5.89 -7.76
C MET A 104 1.57 -4.81 -7.33
N MET A 105 0.35 -5.20 -7.04
CA MET A 105 -0.67 -4.30 -6.49
C MET A 105 -1.30 -5.00 -5.30
N SER A 106 -1.50 -4.27 -4.21
CA SER A 106 -2.16 -4.80 -3.02
C SER A 106 -3.11 -3.78 -2.43
N TYR A 107 -4.15 -4.29 -1.77
CA TYR A 107 -5.10 -3.53 -0.98
C TYR A 107 -5.18 -4.15 0.40
N ASP A 108 -5.23 -3.33 1.45
CA ASP A 108 -5.64 -3.79 2.77
C ASP A 108 -6.08 -2.62 3.65
N GLU A 109 -6.82 -2.93 4.72
CA GLU A 109 -7.07 -1.96 5.79
C GLU A 109 -5.74 -1.45 6.36
N THR A 110 -5.73 -0.23 6.90
CA THR A 110 -4.50 0.28 7.53
C THR A 110 -4.13 -0.53 8.76
N PHE A 111 -5.11 -1.11 9.46
CA PHE A 111 -5.00 -1.63 10.82
C PHE A 111 -4.34 -0.65 11.81
N GLY A 112 -4.33 0.65 11.51
CA GLY A 112 -3.61 1.68 12.29
C GLY A 112 -2.09 1.69 12.06
N LEU A 113 -1.58 1.00 11.04
CA LEU A 113 -0.19 1.10 10.60
C LEU A 113 0.03 2.42 9.85
N SER A 114 1.23 2.98 9.99
CA SER A 114 1.71 4.05 9.11
C SER A 114 1.99 3.53 7.70
N PRO A 115 2.06 4.41 6.68
CA PRO A 115 2.43 4.04 5.32
C PRO A 115 3.75 3.26 5.25
N GLU A 116 4.76 3.67 6.02
CA GLU A 116 6.06 3.01 6.11
C GLU A 116 5.95 1.58 6.66
N GLN A 117 5.18 1.42 7.74
CA GLN A 117 4.96 0.11 8.35
C GLN A 117 4.17 -0.81 7.42
N ARG A 118 3.17 -0.29 6.70
CA ARG A 118 2.42 -1.05 5.70
C ARG A 118 3.29 -1.53 4.54
N ILE A 119 4.16 -0.66 4.02
CA ILE A 119 5.11 -1.01 2.95
C ILE A 119 6.13 -2.05 3.43
N LEU A 120 6.62 -1.95 4.66
CA LEU A 120 7.48 -2.98 5.24
C LEU A 120 6.76 -4.33 5.39
N ALA A 121 5.51 -4.31 5.88
CA ALA A 121 4.70 -5.52 6.02
C ALA A 121 4.52 -6.21 4.66
N GLU A 122 4.22 -5.43 3.61
CA GLU A 122 4.10 -5.95 2.24
C GLU A 122 5.42 -6.49 1.70
N TYR A 123 6.51 -5.74 1.84
CA TYR A 123 7.83 -6.16 1.34
C TYR A 123 8.28 -7.51 1.92
N TYR A 124 7.83 -7.82 3.14
CA TYR A 124 8.18 -9.04 3.84
C TYR A 124 7.10 -10.11 3.83
N ASP A 125 6.04 -9.93 3.03
CA ASP A 125 4.87 -10.83 2.97
C ASP A 125 4.31 -11.15 4.36
N PHE A 126 4.04 -10.13 5.17
CA PHE A 126 3.29 -10.30 6.41
C PHE A 126 1.87 -10.76 6.07
N VAL A 127 1.46 -11.87 6.70
CA VAL A 127 0.14 -12.51 6.55
C VAL A 127 -0.59 -12.44 7.88
#